data_AF-A0A355KTD2-F1
#
_entry.id   AF-A0A355KTD2-F1
#
_cell.length_a   1.000
_cell.length_b   1.000
_cell.length_c   1.000
_cell.angle_alpha   90.00
_cell.angle_beta   90.00
_cell.angle_gamma   90.00
#
_symmetry.space_group_name_H-M   'P 1'
#
loop_
_entity.id
_entity.type
_entity.pdbx_description
1 polymer ?
#
loop_
_entity_poly.entity_id
_entity_poly.type
_entity_poly.pdbx_seq_one_letter_code
_entity_poly.pdbx_strand_id
1 'polypeptide(L)' 'MNAYFSTLLLLFSVTALTSQAITLDYKYSGVPINSGAEAKKVCPGTCKKADMDWQGTFSSRGLCLCQKNP' A
#
# COMPACT_ATOMS: atom_id res chain seq x y z
N MET A 1 5.02 -54.65 -2.29
CA MET A 1 5.69 -53.64 -1.45
C MET A 1 7.06 -53.37 -2.07
N ASN A 2 7.59 -52.17 -2.27
CA ASN A 2 7.14 -50.79 -2.10
C ASN A 2 8.30 -49.96 -2.73
N ALA A 3 8.13 -49.33 -3.90
CA ALA A 3 9.21 -48.57 -4.53
C ALA A 3 8.67 -47.44 -5.42
N TYR A 4 7.77 -46.61 -4.88
CA TYR A 4 7.28 -45.39 -5.55
C TYR A 4 7.05 -44.24 -4.54
N PHE A 5 7.94 -44.08 -3.56
CA PHE A 5 7.76 -43.07 -2.51
C PHE A 5 8.90 -42.04 -2.42
N SER A 6 9.79 -41.94 -3.40
CA SER A 6 10.96 -41.03 -3.29
C SER A 6 11.25 -40.20 -4.55
N THR A 7 10.24 -39.91 -5.36
CA THR A 7 10.34 -38.93 -6.47
C THR A 7 9.30 -37.82 -6.38
N LEU A 8 8.64 -37.66 -5.23
CA LEU A 8 7.69 -36.59 -4.93
C LEU A 8 8.33 -35.42 -4.14
N LEU A 9 9.65 -35.26 -4.23
CA LEU A 9 10.45 -34.31 -3.45
C LEU A 9 11.24 -33.31 -4.33
N LEU A 10 10.72 -32.95 -5.52
CA LEU A 10 11.37 -31.96 -6.40
C LEU A 10 10.41 -30.92 -7.00
N LEU A 11 9.28 -30.65 -6.33
CA LEU A 11 8.32 -29.60 -6.74
C LEU A 11 8.23 -28.43 -5.73
N PHE A 12 9.17 -28.29 -4.79
CA PHE A 12 9.12 -27.28 -3.72
C PHE A 12 10.16 -26.15 -3.84
N SER A 13 10.70 -25.89 -5.03
CA SER A 13 11.85 -24.97 -5.18
C SER A 13 11.64 -23.81 -6.15
N VAL A 14 10.39 -23.50 -6.55
CA VAL A 14 10.07 -22.31 -7.36
C VAL A 14 8.99 -21.50 -6.67
N THR A 15 9.27 -21.06 -5.45
CA THR A 15 8.54 -19.94 -4.83
C THR A 15 9.55 -19.00 -4.19
N ALA A 16 10.52 -18.59 -4.98
CA ALA A 16 11.40 -17.47 -4.70
C ALA A 16 11.07 -16.37 -5.71
N LEU A 17 11.08 -15.10 -5.26
CA LEU A 17 10.65 -13.86 -5.94
C LEU A 17 9.12 -13.72 -6.07
N THR A 18 8.43 -12.79 -5.41
CA THR A 18 8.85 -11.58 -4.71
C THR A 18 7.77 -11.26 -3.67
N SER A 19 8.04 -11.53 -2.40
CA SER A 19 7.46 -10.67 -1.36
C SER A 19 8.11 -9.31 -1.54
N GLN A 20 7.62 -8.52 -2.50
CA GLN A 20 7.87 -7.08 -2.51
C GLN A 20 7.40 -6.63 -1.13
N ALA A 21 8.35 -6.27 -0.27
CA ALA A 21 8.06 -5.30 0.76
C ALA A 21 7.65 -4.06 -0.03
N ILE A 22 6.35 -3.95 -0.33
CA ILE A 22 5.75 -2.73 -0.85
C ILE A 22 5.94 -1.77 0.31
N THR A 23 7.07 -1.07 0.31
CA THR A 23 7.34 0.03 1.21
C THR A 23 6.41 1.12 0.70
N LEU A 24 5.17 1.05 1.15
CA LEU A 24 4.16 2.04 0.87
C LEU A 24 4.64 3.30 1.59
N ASP A 25 5.25 4.21 0.83
CA ASP A 25 5.68 5.52 1.31
C ASP A 25 4.41 6.31 1.61
N TYR A 26 3.91 6.14 2.84
CA TYR A 26 2.79 6.89 3.36
C TYR A 26 3.29 8.21 3.90
N LYS A 27 2.68 9.31 3.45
CA LYS A 27 2.96 10.65 3.96
C LYS A 27 1.68 11.41 4.24
N TYR A 28 1.72 12.25 5.27
CA TYR A 28 0.64 13.17 5.55
C TYR A 28 0.85 14.48 4.79
N SER A 29 -0.20 14.97 4.14
CA SER A 29 -0.11 16.10 3.20
C SER A 29 0.17 17.48 3.83
N GLY A 30 0.24 17.58 5.16
CA GLY A 30 0.47 18.85 5.88
C GLY A 30 -0.66 19.88 5.81
N VAL A 31 -1.73 19.60 5.07
CA VAL A 31 -2.90 20.49 4.93
C VAL A 31 -3.92 20.14 6.01
N PRO A 32 -4.32 21.10 6.87
CA PRO A 32 -5.32 20.87 7.90
C PRO A 32 -6.73 20.80 7.27
N ILE A 33 -7.50 19.82 7.72
CA ILE A 33 -8.85 19.50 7.25
C ILE A 33 -9.77 19.32 8.44
N ASN A 34 -10.90 20.02 8.42
CA ASN A 34 -11.83 20.07 9.54
C ASN A 34 -13.02 19.13 9.39
N SER A 35 -13.23 18.53 8.20
CA SER A 35 -14.35 17.60 7.97
C SER A 35 -14.06 16.58 6.88
N GLY A 36 -14.75 15.43 6.91
CA GLY A 36 -14.63 14.41 5.86
C GLY A 36 -15.13 14.88 4.48
N ALA A 37 -16.06 15.82 4.43
CA ALA A 37 -16.54 16.41 3.18
C ALA A 37 -15.46 17.32 2.54
N GLU A 38 -14.72 18.06 3.36
CA GLU A 38 -13.56 18.85 2.94
C GLU A 38 -12.39 17.95 2.52
N ALA A 39 -12.15 16.85 3.26
CA ALA A 39 -11.14 15.85 2.92
C ALA A 39 -11.29 15.30 1.50
N LYS A 40 -12.52 14.93 1.11
CA LYS A 40 -12.82 14.40 -0.23
C LYS A 40 -12.53 15.38 -1.35
N LYS A 41 -12.60 16.69 -1.10
CA LYS A 41 -12.35 17.74 -2.10
C LYS A 41 -10.87 18.12 -2.17
N VAL A 42 -10.22 18.24 -1.02
CA VAL A 42 -8.86 18.78 -0.90
C VAL A 42 -7.80 17.69 -1.03
N CYS A 43 -7.97 16.55 -0.37
CA CYS A 43 -6.94 15.51 -0.29
C CYS A 43 -6.49 14.93 -1.64
N PRO A 44 -7.38 14.62 -2.62
CA PRO A 44 -6.94 14.10 -3.91
C PRO A 44 -5.99 15.06 -4.64
N GLY A 45 -6.34 16.35 -4.67
CA GLY A 45 -5.51 17.36 -5.32
C GLY A 45 -4.19 17.57 -4.61
N THR A 46 -4.20 17.57 -3.27
CA THR A 46 -2.98 17.75 -2.48
C THR A 46 -2.03 16.55 -2.58
N CYS A 47 -2.53 15.31 -2.49
CA CYS A 47 -1.70 14.12 -2.67
C CYS A 47 -1.12 14.05 -4.09
N LYS A 48 -1.91 14.42 -5.12
CA LYS A 48 -1.47 14.44 -6.51
C LYS A 48 -0.31 15.42 -6.77
N LYS A 49 -0.23 16.53 -6.03
CA LYS A 49 0.92 17.47 -6.11
C LYS A 49 2.24 16.86 -5.60
N ALA A 50 2.15 15.80 -4.80
CA ALA A 50 3.31 15.09 -4.25
C ALA A 50 3.60 13.77 -5.00
N ASP A 51 2.97 13.56 -6.18
CA ASP A 51 3.01 12.30 -6.93
C ASP A 51 2.56 11.11 -6.06
N MET A 52 1.50 11.32 -5.27
CA MET A 52 0.89 10.33 -4.39
C MET A 52 -0.63 10.26 -4.58
N ASP A 53 -1.23 9.13 -4.22
CA ASP A 53 -2.67 8.94 -4.23
C ASP A 53 -3.26 9.11 -2.84
N TRP A 54 -4.47 9.69 -2.78
CA TRP A 54 -5.22 9.81 -1.54
C TRP A 54 -5.85 8.47 -1.14
N GLN A 55 -5.60 8.03 0.09
CA GLN A 55 -6.06 6.75 0.61
C GLN A 55 -7.51 6.74 1.14
N GLY A 56 -8.30 7.77 0.85
CA GLY A 56 -9.69 7.85 1.32
C GLY A 56 -9.85 8.14 2.82
N THR A 57 -8.76 8.35 3.54
CA THR A 57 -8.74 8.60 4.99
C THR A 57 -7.90 9.83 5.36
N PHE A 58 -8.11 10.37 6.57
CA PHE A 58 -7.35 11.48 7.15
C PHE A 58 -7.17 11.27 8.65
N SER A 59 -6.08 11.81 9.21
CA SER A 59 -5.78 11.66 10.65
C SER A 59 -6.72 12.50 11.52
N SER A 60 -6.76 12.19 12.83
CA SER A 60 -7.44 13.00 13.84
C SER A 60 -6.93 14.45 13.94
N ARG A 61 -5.75 14.73 13.37
CA ARG A 61 -5.16 16.07 13.26
C ARG A 61 -5.60 16.80 11.99
N GLY A 62 -6.51 16.23 11.22
CA GLY A 62 -7.00 16.80 9.97
C GLY A 62 -6.02 16.68 8.81
N LEU A 63 -5.12 15.69 8.79
CA LEU A 63 -4.11 15.56 7.71
C LEU A 63 -4.48 14.42 6.75
N CYS A 64 -4.45 14.67 5.43
CA CYS A 64 -4.71 13.64 4.44
C CYS A 64 -3.64 12.55 4.45
N LEU A 65 -4.04 11.29 4.44
CA LEU A 65 -3.12 10.18 4.21
C LEU A 65 -2.90 10.01 2.70
N CYS A 66 -1.68 10.28 2.25
CA CYS A 66 -1.24 10.04 0.90
C CYS A 66 -0.34 8.80 0.86
N GLN A 67 -0.43 8.03 -0.20
CA GLN A 67 0.40 6.85 -0.44
C GLN A 67 1.00 6.97 -1.84
N LYS A 68 2.32 6.84 -1.94
CA LYS A 68 2.96 6.70 -3.25
C LYS A 68 2.61 5.32 -3.82
N ASN A 69 1.77 5.29 -4.85
CA ASN A 69 1.55 4.06 -5.61
C ASN A 69 2.67 3.90 -6.65
N PRO A 70 3.19 2.68 -6.86
CA PRO A 70 4.16 2.39 -7.91
C PRO A 70 3.55 2.49 -9.32
#